data_AF-X8H9X0-F1
#
_entry.id   AF-X8H9X0-F1
#
_cell.length_a   1.000
_cell.length_b   1.000
_cell.length_c   1.000
_cell.angle_alpha   90.00
_cell.angle_beta   90.00
_cell.angle_gamma   90.00
#
_symmetry.space_group_name_H-M   'P 1'
#
loop_
_entity.id
_entity.type
_entity.pdbx_description
1 polymer ?
#
loop_
_entity_poly.entity_id
_entity_poly.type
_entity_poly.pdbx_seq_one_letter_code
_entity_poly.pdbx_strand_id
1 'polypeptide(L)'
;MLKHIVLAMTISVAIITPAQAIDINIPGADKTVPVEAYKNYNYTNESLEKVLSDKEEHVAKKLRSYHYRDYEISKQVQYSKNSLRAVLAHSTIIRLHSDTDSMRLVMPFSSQHGMYTQKQDGQTLEINNQKIDFSIMADTTQYLNQLNKKNRDLHRDIKKFSNPFIGSALWFKEKQQSKDNNEIYTTGIQFKNPKNKSKSYRLAFTYNGGGSEGVLTDRHVENMIANYLVPSIQLLPDTDSYSESKELYGFTYKMPIGSHQEIGYDINNDEIHVYKTVGYEQCVFVNRSQLGDKSMAAQYTKMLEFITIIGINLGIKDPQYAIVWNDGIPSALIDVYNPDGDSLIVVLTYDDNRMLVNWIAYNLKDTKLSRDEIRYIAESVKIKDKVSLTNQKIQPLSEEFLIF
;
A
#
# COMPACT_ATOMS: atom_id res chain seq x y z
N MET A 1 27.49 0.57 -25.86
CA MET A 1 28.78 -0.08 -26.13
C MET A 1 29.26 -0.78 -24.87
N LEU A 2 29.32 -2.10 -24.94
CA LEU A 2 29.94 -3.00 -23.95
C LEU A 2 31.45 -2.69 -23.87
N LYS A 3 32.03 -2.51 -22.67
CA LYS A 3 33.45 -2.78 -22.31
C LYS A 3 33.81 -2.29 -20.90
N HIS A 4 33.79 -3.20 -19.92
CA HIS A 4 34.97 -3.67 -19.17
C HIS A 4 34.57 -4.26 -17.82
N ILE A 5 34.87 -5.55 -17.68
CA ILE A 5 34.77 -6.37 -16.47
C ILE A 5 35.99 -6.08 -15.60
N VAL A 6 35.77 -5.78 -14.31
CA VAL A 6 36.76 -6.07 -13.26
C VAL A 6 36.03 -6.85 -12.17
N LEU A 7 36.47 -8.09 -12.03
CA LEU A 7 36.02 -9.09 -11.05
C LEU A 7 36.62 -8.76 -9.68
N ALA A 8 35.77 -8.41 -8.71
CA ALA A 8 36.14 -8.42 -7.30
C ALA A 8 35.14 -9.33 -6.58
N MET A 9 35.57 -10.56 -6.26
CA MET A 9 34.82 -11.47 -5.41
C MET A 9 34.89 -10.96 -3.96
N THR A 10 33.80 -10.37 -3.48
CA THR A 10 33.55 -10.20 -2.04
C THR A 10 32.57 -11.28 -1.59
N ILE A 11 33.04 -12.16 -0.70
CA ILE A 11 32.23 -13.16 -0.03
C ILE A 11 31.36 -12.41 0.99
N SER A 12 30.14 -12.04 0.60
CA SER A 12 29.12 -11.58 1.52
C SER A 12 28.56 -12.78 2.25
N VAL A 13 28.93 -12.94 3.52
CA VAL A 13 28.29 -13.91 4.42
C VAL A 13 26.85 -13.42 4.67
N ALA A 14 25.91 -13.93 3.88
CA ALA A 14 24.50 -13.80 4.18
C ALA A 14 24.21 -14.68 5.41
N ILE A 15 23.91 -14.05 6.55
CA ILE A 15 23.29 -14.75 7.68
C ILE A 15 21.88 -15.11 7.21
N ILE A 16 21.72 -16.30 6.64
CA ILE A 16 20.40 -16.87 6.33
C ILE A 16 19.82 -17.30 7.69
N THR A 17 19.13 -16.38 8.37
CA THR A 17 18.26 -16.78 9.48
C THR A 17 17.14 -17.64 8.91
N PRO A 18 16.86 -18.83 9.46
CA PRO A 18 15.76 -19.67 8.98
C PRO A 18 14.44 -18.91 9.07
N ALA A 19 13.74 -18.81 7.94
CA ALA A 19 12.41 -18.22 7.80
C ALA A 19 11.36 -19.11 8.48
N GLN A 20 11.32 -19.11 9.81
CA GLN A 20 10.19 -19.68 10.53
C GLN A 20 9.07 -18.65 10.58
N ALA A 21 7.86 -19.05 10.17
CA ALA A 21 6.65 -18.27 10.38
C ALA A 21 6.61 -17.76 11.82
N ILE A 22 6.30 -16.47 12.03
CA ILE A 22 6.14 -15.93 13.39
C ILE A 22 5.02 -16.76 14.04
N ASP A 23 5.36 -17.56 15.07
CA ASP A 23 4.39 -18.39 15.78
C ASP A 23 3.51 -17.50 16.66
N ILE A 24 2.49 -16.91 16.05
CA ILE A 24 1.55 -16.01 16.72
C ILE A 24 0.41 -16.87 17.27
N ASN A 25 0.33 -16.99 18.59
CA ASN A 25 -0.73 -17.76 19.24
C ASN A 25 -2.05 -16.96 19.32
N ILE A 26 -2.68 -16.65 18.19
CA ILE A 26 -4.01 -16.00 18.10
C ILE A 26 -4.92 -16.74 17.11
N PRO A 27 -6.26 -16.56 17.17
CA PRO A 27 -7.17 -17.16 16.19
C PRO A 27 -6.78 -16.85 14.74
N GLY A 28 -6.94 -17.83 13.86
CA GLY A 28 -6.60 -17.74 12.43
C GLY A 28 -5.12 -17.87 12.08
N ALA A 29 -4.21 -18.02 13.06
CA ALA A 29 -2.79 -18.23 12.78
C ALA A 29 -2.53 -19.55 12.03
N ASP A 30 -1.76 -19.46 10.95
CA ASP A 30 -1.42 -20.56 10.07
C ASP A 30 0.10 -20.55 9.80
N LYS A 31 0.78 -21.55 10.36
CA LYS A 31 2.24 -21.70 10.25
C LYS A 31 2.71 -22.02 8.84
N THR A 32 1.80 -22.38 7.93
CA THR A 32 2.13 -22.67 6.54
C THR A 32 2.25 -21.41 5.68
N VAL A 33 1.74 -20.27 6.15
CA VAL A 33 1.88 -19.00 5.43
C VAL A 33 3.34 -18.52 5.50
N PRO A 34 4.00 -18.25 4.36
CA PRO A 34 5.38 -17.78 4.35
C PRO A 34 5.54 -16.46 5.11
N VAL A 35 6.66 -16.29 5.82
CA VAL A 35 7.02 -15.03 6.51
C VAL A 35 6.96 -13.83 5.56
N GLU A 36 7.24 -14.03 4.28
CA GLU A 36 7.35 -12.94 3.31
C GLU A 36 6.02 -12.63 2.59
N ALA A 37 4.93 -13.30 2.94
CA ALA A 37 3.64 -13.21 2.25
C ALA A 37 3.05 -11.78 2.23
N TYR A 38 3.43 -10.92 3.18
CA TYR A 38 2.98 -9.54 3.27
C TYR A 38 3.91 -8.52 2.59
N LYS A 39 5.12 -8.92 2.18
CA LYS A 39 6.12 -7.97 1.63
C LYS A 39 5.84 -7.55 0.19
N ASN A 40 5.01 -8.29 -0.53
CA ASN A 40 4.66 -8.00 -1.91
C ASN A 40 3.31 -7.30 -1.99
N TYR A 41 3.20 -6.24 -2.81
CA TYR A 41 1.94 -5.54 -3.06
C TYR A 41 1.08 -6.28 -4.09
N ASN A 42 1.01 -7.60 -3.98
CA ASN A 42 0.36 -8.48 -4.95
C ASN A 42 -0.36 -9.62 -4.23
N TYR A 43 -1.39 -9.29 -3.47
CA TYR A 43 -2.27 -10.29 -2.92
C TYR A 43 -2.99 -11.03 -4.05
N THR A 44 -3.09 -12.35 -3.92
CA THR A 44 -3.79 -13.20 -4.88
C THR A 44 -4.60 -14.28 -4.18
N ASN A 45 -5.70 -14.67 -4.80
CA ASN A 45 -6.48 -15.84 -4.44
C ASN A 45 -7.07 -16.48 -5.71
N GLU A 46 -7.59 -17.70 -5.57
CA GLU A 46 -8.12 -18.48 -6.69
C GLU A 46 -9.24 -17.74 -7.45
N SER A 47 -10.13 -17.04 -6.73
CA SER A 47 -11.22 -16.27 -7.35
C SER A 47 -10.70 -15.11 -8.20
N LEU A 48 -9.68 -14.39 -7.73
CA LEU A 48 -9.07 -13.29 -8.46
C LEU A 48 -8.36 -13.81 -9.71
N GLU A 49 -7.54 -14.86 -9.58
CA GLU A 49 -6.82 -15.42 -10.72
C GLU A 49 -7.77 -15.96 -11.78
N LYS A 50 -8.92 -16.53 -11.37
CA LYS A 50 -9.98 -16.91 -12.31
C LYS A 50 -10.54 -15.71 -13.07
N VAL A 51 -10.91 -14.63 -12.37
CA VAL A 51 -11.42 -13.40 -13.01
C VAL A 51 -10.40 -12.79 -13.98
N LEU A 52 -9.11 -12.80 -13.61
CA LEU A 52 -8.03 -12.33 -14.48
C LEU A 52 -7.86 -13.22 -15.72
N SER A 53 -7.87 -14.55 -15.54
CA SER A 53 -7.81 -15.52 -16.63
C SER A 53 -8.99 -15.40 -17.60
N ASP A 54 -10.20 -15.26 -17.07
CA ASP A 54 -11.42 -15.07 -17.88
C ASP A 54 -11.33 -13.78 -18.72
N LYS A 55 -10.77 -12.70 -18.16
CA LYS A 55 -10.52 -11.44 -18.88
C LYS A 55 -9.47 -11.62 -19.98
N GLU A 56 -8.37 -12.33 -19.70
CA GLU A 56 -7.34 -12.63 -20.71
C GLU A 56 -7.93 -13.38 -21.91
N GLU A 57 -8.70 -14.45 -21.67
CA GLU A 57 -9.32 -15.26 -22.72
C GLU A 57 -10.32 -14.43 -23.53
N HIS A 58 -11.17 -13.66 -22.86
CA HIS A 58 -12.17 -12.80 -23.51
C HIS A 58 -11.53 -11.78 -24.47
N VAL A 59 -10.52 -11.05 -23.99
CA VAL A 59 -9.82 -10.03 -24.77
C VAL A 59 -9.10 -10.66 -25.96
N ALA A 60 -8.39 -11.78 -25.73
CA ALA A 60 -7.68 -12.49 -26.79
C ALA A 60 -8.65 -12.96 -27.89
N LYS A 61 -9.78 -13.58 -27.52
CA LYS A 61 -10.79 -14.07 -28.46
C LYS A 61 -11.40 -12.95 -29.29
N LYS A 62 -11.74 -11.81 -28.66
CA LYS A 62 -12.31 -10.64 -29.33
C LYS A 62 -11.34 -10.06 -30.36
N LEU A 63 -10.07 -9.85 -30.00
CA LEU A 63 -9.07 -9.27 -30.90
C LEU A 63 -8.68 -10.21 -32.05
N ARG A 64 -8.65 -11.54 -31.81
CA ARG A 64 -8.48 -12.54 -32.88
C ARG A 64 -9.63 -12.49 -33.90
N SER A 65 -10.87 -12.26 -33.45
CA SER A 65 -12.02 -12.12 -34.35
C SER A 65 -11.95 -10.88 -35.25
N TYR A 66 -11.18 -9.87 -34.84
CA TYR A 66 -10.88 -8.67 -35.63
C TYR A 66 -9.55 -8.77 -36.40
N HIS A 67 -8.92 -9.95 -36.44
CA HIS A 67 -7.67 -10.22 -37.17
C HIS A 67 -6.46 -9.36 -36.74
N TYR A 68 -6.38 -8.98 -35.46
CA TYR A 68 -5.17 -8.34 -34.91
C TYR A 68 -3.97 -9.29 -34.95
N ARG A 69 -2.75 -8.73 -35.03
CA ARG A 69 -1.51 -9.52 -34.98
C ARG A 69 -1.27 -10.05 -33.57
N ASP A 70 -0.60 -11.20 -33.45
CA ASP A 70 -0.37 -11.84 -32.14
C ASP A 70 0.34 -10.92 -31.14
N TYR A 71 1.32 -10.11 -31.59
CA TYR A 71 2.01 -9.18 -30.70
C TYR A 71 1.09 -8.06 -30.17
N GLU A 72 0.10 -7.63 -30.97
CA GLU A 72 -0.88 -6.61 -30.58
C GLU A 72 -1.86 -7.22 -29.57
N ILE A 73 -2.28 -8.46 -29.81
CA ILE A 73 -3.11 -9.24 -28.87
C ILE A 73 -2.39 -9.40 -27.53
N SER A 74 -1.12 -9.85 -27.53
CA SER A 74 -0.37 -10.04 -26.27
C SER A 74 -0.26 -8.75 -25.46
N LYS A 75 0.03 -7.61 -26.12
CA LYS A 75 0.11 -6.31 -25.45
C LYS A 75 -1.24 -5.90 -24.84
N GLN A 76 -2.33 -6.08 -25.55
CA GLN A 76 -3.67 -5.71 -25.07
C GLN A 76 -4.20 -6.62 -23.98
N VAL A 77 -3.91 -7.92 -24.04
CA VAL A 77 -4.21 -8.88 -22.98
C VAL A 77 -3.47 -8.49 -21.69
N GLN A 78 -2.17 -8.22 -21.80
CA GLN A 78 -1.35 -7.80 -20.67
C GLN A 78 -1.84 -6.48 -20.06
N TYR A 79 -2.15 -5.49 -20.90
CA TYR A 79 -2.77 -4.24 -20.46
C TYR A 79 -4.08 -4.49 -19.69
N SER A 80 -5.00 -5.24 -20.29
CA SER A 80 -6.31 -5.52 -19.71
C SER A 80 -6.21 -6.23 -18.36
N LYS A 81 -5.31 -7.21 -18.24
CA LYS A 81 -5.05 -7.91 -16.98
C LYS A 81 -4.45 -7.00 -15.92
N ASN A 82 -3.43 -6.23 -16.27
CA ASN A 82 -2.74 -5.35 -15.34
C ASN A 82 -3.66 -4.24 -14.83
N SER A 83 -4.46 -3.63 -15.70
CA SER A 83 -5.49 -2.66 -15.34
C SER A 83 -6.54 -3.26 -14.41
N LEU A 84 -7.05 -4.46 -14.72
CA LEU A 84 -8.03 -5.14 -13.87
C LEU A 84 -7.44 -5.48 -12.50
N ARG A 85 -6.18 -5.93 -12.44
CA ARG A 85 -5.47 -6.24 -11.20
C ARG A 85 -5.25 -4.99 -10.35
N ALA A 86 -4.84 -3.87 -10.95
CA ALA A 86 -4.64 -2.60 -10.26
C ALA A 86 -5.93 -2.11 -9.57
N VAL A 87 -7.09 -2.32 -10.22
CA VAL A 87 -8.39 -1.93 -9.68
C VAL A 87 -8.88 -2.91 -8.60
N LEU A 88 -8.82 -4.21 -8.86
CA LEU A 88 -9.44 -5.21 -7.99
C LEU A 88 -8.56 -5.65 -6.82
N ALA A 89 -7.23 -5.61 -6.97
CA ALA A 89 -6.30 -6.34 -6.11
C ALA A 89 -5.02 -5.57 -5.75
N HIS A 90 -5.06 -4.24 -5.72
CA HIS A 90 -3.97 -3.47 -5.12
C HIS A 90 -3.93 -3.70 -3.60
N SER A 91 -2.74 -3.59 -3.03
CA SER A 91 -2.57 -3.62 -1.57
C SER A 91 -2.86 -2.24 -0.97
N THR A 92 -3.15 -2.21 0.33
CA THR A 92 -3.25 -0.96 1.06
C THR A 92 -2.06 -0.83 2.00
N ILE A 93 -1.31 0.25 1.89
CA ILE A 93 -0.21 0.58 2.78
C ILE A 93 -0.68 1.72 3.67
N ILE A 94 -0.51 1.59 4.97
CA ILE A 94 -0.87 2.65 5.91
C ILE A 94 0.38 3.09 6.65
N ARG A 95 0.61 4.40 6.67
CA ARG A 95 1.62 5.06 7.49
C ARG A 95 0.92 6.04 8.43
N LEU A 96 1.17 5.86 9.72
CA LEU A 96 0.66 6.69 10.80
C LEU A 96 1.85 7.22 11.61
N HIS A 97 2.12 8.50 11.49
CA HIS A 97 3.20 9.17 12.20
C HIS A 97 2.79 9.51 13.63
N SER A 98 3.77 9.51 14.52
CA SER A 98 3.73 10.03 15.88
C SER A 98 4.81 11.12 16.03
N ASP A 99 5.05 11.62 17.24
CA ASP A 99 6.03 12.71 17.45
C ASP A 99 7.47 12.31 17.08
N THR A 100 7.80 11.01 17.09
CA THR A 100 9.19 10.53 16.95
C THR A 100 9.35 9.28 16.08
N ASP A 101 8.26 8.65 15.68
CA ASP A 101 8.25 7.42 14.90
C ASP A 101 6.97 7.29 14.08
N SER A 102 7.00 6.41 13.09
CA SER A 102 5.83 6.06 12.29
C SER A 102 5.58 4.57 12.34
N MET A 103 4.31 4.21 12.44
CA MET A 103 3.88 2.86 12.18
C MET A 103 3.56 2.73 10.70
N ARG A 104 4.12 1.70 10.08
CA ARG A 104 3.79 1.26 8.74
C ARG A 104 3.16 -0.13 8.80
N LEU A 105 2.15 -0.39 7.97
CA LEU A 105 1.62 -1.72 7.76
C LEU A 105 1.15 -1.90 6.32
N VAL A 106 1.04 -3.16 5.90
CA VAL A 106 0.54 -3.55 4.57
C VAL A 106 -0.66 -4.48 4.76
N MET A 107 -1.72 -4.21 4.01
CA MET A 107 -2.94 -5.01 3.99
C MET A 107 -3.18 -5.60 2.61
N PRO A 108 -3.61 -6.87 2.54
CA PRO A 108 -3.81 -7.61 1.29
C PRO A 108 -5.15 -7.31 0.61
N PHE A 109 -5.70 -6.11 0.78
CA PHE A 109 -6.95 -5.73 0.14
C PHE A 109 -6.92 -4.27 -0.32
N SER A 110 -7.73 -4.03 -1.32
CA SER A 110 -7.93 -2.74 -1.97
C SER A 110 -8.60 -1.74 -1.04
N SER A 111 -8.07 -0.53 -0.89
CA SER A 111 -8.72 0.58 -0.18
C SER A 111 -9.41 1.48 -1.19
N GLN A 112 -10.73 1.34 -1.33
CA GLN A 112 -11.53 2.14 -2.25
C GLN A 112 -12.02 3.46 -1.63
N HIS A 113 -12.20 3.48 -0.32
CA HIS A 113 -12.69 4.64 0.40
C HIS A 113 -11.88 4.78 1.68
N GLY A 114 -11.59 6.02 2.04
CA GLY A 114 -10.93 6.32 3.30
C GLY A 114 -11.46 7.60 3.92
N MET A 115 -11.58 7.60 5.24
CA MET A 115 -11.81 8.78 6.05
C MET A 115 -10.71 8.87 7.10
N TYR A 116 -9.99 9.99 7.08
CA TYR A 116 -8.95 10.26 8.07
C TYR A 116 -9.40 11.37 9.01
N THR A 117 -9.17 11.18 10.31
CA THR A 117 -9.47 12.16 11.35
C THR A 117 -8.27 12.33 12.26
N GLN A 118 -7.74 13.54 12.34
CA GLN A 118 -6.70 13.94 13.29
C GLN A 118 -7.34 14.68 14.48
N LYS A 119 -6.95 14.31 15.70
CA LYS A 119 -7.23 15.02 16.96
C LYS A 119 -5.90 15.33 17.66
N GLN A 120 -5.95 16.13 18.73
CA GLN A 120 -4.76 16.55 19.47
C GLN A 120 -3.86 15.37 19.90
N ASP A 121 -4.45 14.30 20.42
CA ASP A 121 -3.70 13.16 20.97
C ASP A 121 -3.79 11.87 20.17
N GLY A 122 -4.58 11.86 19.09
CA GLY A 122 -4.85 10.64 18.36
C GLY A 122 -5.32 10.88 16.94
N GLN A 123 -5.25 9.82 16.16
CA GLN A 123 -5.60 9.82 14.76
C GLN A 123 -6.29 8.51 14.40
N THR A 124 -7.28 8.60 13.52
CA THR A 124 -8.01 7.44 13.01
C THR A 124 -8.06 7.48 11.50
N LEU A 125 -7.78 6.35 10.87
CA LEU A 125 -8.06 6.10 9.47
C LEU A 125 -9.08 4.96 9.38
N GLU A 126 -10.20 5.24 8.74
CA GLU A 126 -11.24 4.25 8.42
C GLU A 126 -11.19 3.99 6.92
N ILE A 127 -11.12 2.73 6.53
CA ILE A 127 -11.05 2.28 5.14
C ILE A 127 -12.22 1.35 4.87
N ASN A 128 -12.94 1.62 3.78
CA ASN A 128 -14.05 0.81 3.32
C ASN A 128 -13.83 0.34 1.87
N ASN A 129 -14.10 -0.95 1.62
CA ASN A 129 -14.06 -1.56 0.29
C ASN A 129 -15.35 -2.32 -0.08
N GLN A 130 -16.52 -1.77 0.23
CA GLN A 130 -17.88 -2.35 0.10
C GLN A 130 -18.14 -3.66 0.88
N LYS A 131 -17.09 -4.42 1.22
CA LYS A 131 -17.12 -5.73 1.88
C LYS A 131 -16.36 -5.76 3.21
N ILE A 132 -15.52 -4.75 3.47
CA ILE A 132 -14.62 -4.68 4.62
C ILE A 132 -14.65 -3.26 5.17
N ASP A 133 -15.01 -3.11 6.45
CA ASP A 133 -14.78 -1.89 7.22
C ASP A 133 -13.56 -2.12 8.10
N PHE A 134 -12.46 -1.46 7.79
CA PHE A 134 -11.23 -1.49 8.57
C PHE A 134 -11.01 -0.13 9.24
N SER A 135 -10.60 -0.14 10.50
CA SER A 135 -10.19 1.08 11.20
C SER A 135 -8.83 0.86 11.85
N ILE A 136 -8.04 1.92 11.84
CA ILE A 136 -6.79 1.99 12.56
C ILE A 136 -6.74 3.29 13.33
N MET A 137 -6.41 3.18 14.60
CA MET A 137 -6.37 4.29 15.54
C MET A 137 -5.03 4.29 16.24
N ALA A 138 -4.34 5.43 16.24
CA ALA A 138 -3.24 5.70 17.15
C ALA A 138 -3.73 6.71 18.19
N ASP A 139 -3.59 6.40 19.47
CA ASP A 139 -4.03 7.28 20.56
C ASP A 139 -3.17 7.01 21.81
N THR A 140 -3.43 7.75 22.89
CA THR A 140 -2.87 7.46 24.20
C THR A 140 -3.23 6.05 24.64
N THR A 141 -2.26 5.36 25.24
CA THR A 141 -2.46 4.04 25.85
C THR A 141 -3.57 4.07 26.92
N GLN A 142 -3.71 5.19 27.63
CA GLN A 142 -4.78 5.37 28.61
C GLN A 142 -6.16 5.34 27.94
N TYR A 143 -6.36 6.11 26.87
CA TYR A 143 -7.62 6.15 26.14
C TYR A 143 -8.00 4.78 25.59
N LEU A 144 -7.09 4.08 24.89
CA LEU A 144 -7.40 2.76 24.34
C LEU A 144 -7.66 1.70 25.44
N ASN A 145 -7.04 1.82 26.60
CA ASN A 145 -7.36 0.97 27.75
C ASN A 145 -8.73 1.29 28.35
N GLN A 146 -9.15 2.55 28.35
CA GLN A 146 -10.50 2.95 28.77
C GLN A 146 -11.55 2.45 27.76
N LEU A 147 -11.28 2.56 26.46
CA LEU A 147 -12.13 1.99 25.40
C LEU A 147 -12.33 0.48 25.62
N ASN A 148 -11.24 -0.25 25.90
CA ASN A 148 -11.29 -1.67 26.26
C ASN A 148 -12.11 -1.98 27.52
N LYS A 149 -12.16 -1.05 28.50
CA LYS A 149 -12.95 -1.23 29.73
C LYS A 149 -14.42 -0.92 29.50
N LYS A 150 -14.73 0.11 28.72
CA LYS A 150 -16.11 0.49 28.36
C LYS A 150 -16.80 -0.60 27.54
N ASN A 151 -16.06 -1.28 26.68
CA ASN A 151 -16.57 -2.37 25.84
C ASN A 151 -16.67 -3.72 26.60
N ARG A 152 -16.56 -3.76 27.93
CA ARG A 152 -16.67 -5.00 28.73
C ARG A 152 -18.10 -5.56 28.78
N ASP A 153 -19.10 -4.73 28.53
CA ASP A 153 -20.51 -5.14 28.48
C ASP A 153 -20.88 -5.82 27.15
N LEU A 154 -19.95 -5.85 26.19
CA LEU A 154 -20.05 -6.65 24.96
C LEU A 154 -19.51 -8.06 25.24
N HIS A 155 -20.10 -9.10 24.63
CA HIS A 155 -19.51 -10.44 24.64
C HIS A 155 -18.14 -10.35 23.96
N ARG A 156 -17.08 -10.42 24.75
CA ARG A 156 -15.72 -10.05 24.33
C ARG A 156 -14.71 -11.14 24.65
N ASP A 157 -14.03 -11.60 23.61
CA ASP A 157 -12.85 -12.46 23.73
C ASP A 157 -11.60 -11.61 23.65
N ILE A 158 -10.63 -11.87 24.52
CA ILE A 158 -9.32 -11.20 24.53
C ILE A 158 -8.22 -12.24 24.68
N LYS A 159 -7.21 -12.18 23.82
CA LYS A 159 -6.03 -13.04 23.93
C LYS A 159 -4.77 -12.19 23.83
N LYS A 160 -3.93 -12.26 24.86
CA LYS A 160 -2.60 -11.64 24.80
C LYS A 160 -1.67 -12.50 23.95
N PHE A 161 -0.81 -11.86 23.19
CA PHE A 161 0.22 -12.55 22.42
C PHE A 161 1.53 -11.77 22.45
N SER A 162 2.62 -12.48 22.16
CA SER A 162 3.95 -11.89 22.06
C SER A 162 4.33 -11.74 20.59
N ASN A 163 4.96 -10.62 20.26
CA ASN A 163 5.54 -10.37 18.95
C ASN A 163 6.82 -9.54 19.15
N PRO A 164 7.95 -9.87 18.48
CA PRO A 164 9.22 -9.18 18.68
C PRO A 164 9.19 -7.67 18.35
N PHE A 165 8.29 -7.24 17.49
CA PHE A 165 8.26 -5.88 16.93
C PHE A 165 7.26 -4.95 17.61
N ILE A 166 6.30 -5.48 18.39
CA ILE A 166 5.23 -4.69 19.03
C ILE A 166 5.08 -5.02 20.52
N GLY A 167 4.79 -4.00 21.33
CA GLY A 167 4.76 -4.13 22.79
C GLY A 167 3.38 -4.49 23.33
N SER A 168 3.31 -5.39 24.32
CA SER A 168 2.08 -5.66 25.10
C SER A 168 0.82 -5.90 24.24
N ALA A 169 0.94 -6.74 23.21
CA ALA A 169 -0.10 -6.92 22.22
C ALA A 169 -1.26 -7.80 22.73
N LEU A 170 -2.46 -7.48 22.28
CA LEU A 170 -3.65 -8.29 22.48
C LEU A 170 -4.46 -8.37 21.19
N TRP A 171 -5.05 -9.53 20.95
CA TRP A 171 -6.15 -9.74 20.02
C TRP A 171 -7.47 -9.59 20.77
N PHE A 172 -8.49 -9.08 20.10
CA PHE A 172 -9.83 -8.98 20.65
C PHE A 172 -10.90 -9.28 19.59
N LYS A 173 -12.05 -9.76 20.07
CA LYS A 173 -13.29 -9.87 19.30
C LYS A 173 -14.45 -9.39 20.16
N GLU A 174 -15.28 -8.54 19.60
CA GLU A 174 -16.40 -7.88 20.27
C GLU A 174 -17.67 -8.11 19.43
N LYS A 175 -18.78 -8.47 20.09
CA LYS A 175 -20.09 -8.63 19.45
C LYS A 175 -21.03 -7.51 19.87
N GLN A 176 -21.65 -6.86 18.89
CA GLN A 176 -22.63 -5.79 19.05
C GLN A 176 -23.91 -6.11 18.28
N GLN A 177 -25.02 -5.49 18.65
CA GLN A 177 -26.27 -5.55 17.92
C GLN A 177 -26.50 -4.22 17.20
N SER A 178 -26.75 -4.28 15.89
CA SER A 178 -27.07 -3.10 15.09
C SER A 178 -28.45 -2.54 15.46
N LYS A 179 -28.76 -1.32 14.99
CA LYS A 179 -30.09 -0.72 15.14
C LYS A 179 -31.20 -1.57 14.49
N ASP A 180 -30.86 -2.34 13.46
CA ASP A 180 -31.76 -3.23 12.72
C ASP A 180 -31.72 -4.66 13.26
N ASN A 181 -31.24 -4.86 14.49
CA ASN A 181 -31.14 -6.15 15.18
C ASN A 181 -30.18 -7.17 14.56
N ASN A 182 -29.33 -6.76 13.60
CA ASN A 182 -28.30 -7.63 13.03
C ASN A 182 -27.09 -7.74 13.96
N GLU A 183 -26.45 -8.89 13.99
CA GLU A 183 -25.19 -9.05 14.72
C GLU A 183 -24.05 -8.37 13.97
N ILE A 184 -23.25 -7.57 14.67
CA ILE A 184 -22.03 -6.95 14.16
C ILE A 184 -20.87 -7.42 15.00
N TYR A 185 -19.81 -7.88 14.33
CA TYR A 185 -18.56 -8.29 14.96
C TYR A 185 -17.49 -7.24 14.71
N THR A 186 -16.69 -6.96 15.74
CA THR A 186 -15.48 -6.16 15.64
C THR A 186 -14.30 -6.99 16.13
N THR A 187 -13.40 -7.36 15.22
CA THR A 187 -12.24 -8.22 15.51
C THR A 187 -10.95 -7.49 15.15
N GLY A 188 -9.94 -7.58 16.01
CA GLY A 188 -8.76 -6.75 15.82
C GLY A 188 -7.62 -7.03 16.78
N ILE A 189 -6.62 -6.15 16.74
CA ILE A 189 -5.48 -6.15 17.64
C ILE A 189 -5.27 -4.77 18.25
N GLN A 190 -4.69 -4.75 19.44
CA GLN A 190 -4.19 -3.54 20.08
C GLN A 190 -2.81 -3.79 20.65
N PHE A 191 -1.91 -2.84 20.48
CA PHE A 191 -0.55 -2.94 21.03
C PHE A 191 -0.02 -1.56 21.43
N LYS A 192 0.98 -1.57 22.30
CA LYS A 192 1.72 -0.36 22.70
C LYS A 192 2.85 -0.12 21.72
N ASN A 193 3.11 1.15 21.46
CA ASN A 193 4.32 1.54 20.79
C ASN A 193 5.52 1.23 21.73
N PRO A 194 6.50 0.40 21.30
CA PRO A 194 7.66 0.04 22.10
C PRO A 194 8.61 1.22 22.34
N LYS A 195 8.67 2.21 21.44
CA LYS A 195 9.49 3.42 21.57
C LYS A 195 8.78 4.50 22.40
N ASN A 196 7.45 4.61 22.27
CA ASN A 196 6.62 5.52 23.06
C ASN A 196 5.52 4.79 23.84
N LYS A 197 5.81 4.38 25.08
CA LYS A 197 4.86 3.61 25.92
C LYS A 197 3.57 4.36 26.29
N SER A 198 3.50 5.66 26.05
CA SER A 198 2.28 6.48 26.25
C SER A 198 1.32 6.41 25.06
N LYS A 199 1.78 5.93 23.90
CA LYS A 199 0.98 5.75 22.69
C LYS A 199 0.73 4.28 22.39
N SER A 200 -0.44 4.01 21.84
CA SER A 200 -0.88 2.68 21.44
C SER A 200 -1.58 2.74 20.08
N TYR A 201 -1.61 1.60 19.42
CA TYR A 201 -2.35 1.41 18.18
C TYR A 201 -3.45 0.38 18.40
N ARG A 202 -4.62 0.63 17.82
CA ARG A 202 -5.74 -0.31 17.75
C ARG A 202 -6.15 -0.46 16.28
N LEU A 203 -6.17 -1.68 15.78
CA LEU A 203 -6.57 -2.05 14.43
C LEU A 203 -7.80 -2.94 14.56
N ALA A 204 -8.86 -2.64 13.82
CA ALA A 204 -10.13 -3.36 13.95
C ALA A 204 -10.84 -3.50 12.61
N PHE A 205 -11.35 -4.70 12.37
CA PHE A 205 -12.29 -4.99 11.29
C PHE A 205 -13.70 -5.07 11.85
N THR A 206 -14.66 -4.45 11.17
CA THR A 206 -16.09 -4.53 11.49
C THR A 206 -16.83 -5.21 10.35
N TYR A 207 -17.69 -6.18 10.67
CA TYR A 207 -18.43 -6.97 9.68
C TYR A 207 -19.72 -7.56 10.28
N ASN A 208 -20.68 -7.89 9.42
CA ASN A 208 -21.96 -8.46 9.82
C ASN A 208 -21.84 -9.97 10.12
N GLY A 209 -22.59 -10.43 11.12
CA GLY A 209 -22.76 -11.86 11.44
C GLY A 209 -23.63 -12.59 10.44
N GLY A 210 -23.33 -13.88 10.22
CA GLY A 210 -24.11 -14.75 9.31
C GLY A 210 -23.63 -14.66 7.86
N GLY A 211 -22.44 -15.21 7.59
CA GLY A 211 -21.81 -15.18 6.27
C GLY A 211 -22.71 -15.77 5.19
N SER A 212 -23.22 -14.92 4.31
CA SER A 212 -23.56 -15.31 2.96
C SER A 212 -22.29 -15.39 2.10
N GLU A 213 -22.34 -16.15 1.01
CA GLU A 213 -21.24 -16.23 0.04
C GLU A 213 -20.76 -14.81 -0.34
N GLY A 214 -19.46 -14.56 -0.15
CA GLY A 214 -18.84 -13.27 -0.46
C GLY A 214 -18.77 -12.25 0.70
N VAL A 215 -19.28 -12.59 1.89
CA VAL A 215 -19.14 -11.78 3.13
C VAL A 215 -17.91 -12.22 3.93
N LEU A 216 -17.20 -11.28 4.56
CA LEU A 216 -16.13 -11.60 5.51
C LEU A 216 -16.66 -12.52 6.61
N THR A 217 -16.04 -13.69 6.77
CA THR A 217 -16.33 -14.58 7.90
C THR A 217 -15.35 -14.27 9.01
N ASP A 218 -15.69 -14.67 10.24
CA ASP A 218 -14.77 -14.64 11.38
C ASP A 218 -13.39 -15.22 11.02
N ARG A 219 -13.40 -16.39 10.37
CA ARG A 219 -12.18 -17.08 9.96
C ARG A 219 -11.36 -16.28 8.95
N HIS A 220 -12.00 -15.60 8.00
CA HIS A 220 -11.29 -14.75 7.03
C HIS A 220 -10.58 -13.58 7.72
N VAL A 221 -11.27 -12.90 8.65
CA VAL A 221 -10.70 -11.76 9.39
C VAL A 221 -9.58 -12.21 10.31
N GLU A 222 -9.79 -13.28 11.07
CA GLU A 222 -8.77 -13.86 11.96
C GLU A 222 -7.52 -14.29 11.18
N ASN A 223 -7.68 -14.98 10.04
CA ASN A 223 -6.58 -15.38 9.17
C ASN A 223 -5.81 -14.17 8.63
N MET A 224 -6.51 -13.11 8.22
CA MET A 224 -5.90 -11.88 7.71
C MET A 224 -5.10 -11.16 8.80
N ILE A 225 -5.65 -11.05 10.01
CA ILE A 225 -4.95 -10.45 11.15
C ILE A 225 -3.67 -11.23 11.46
N ALA A 226 -3.78 -12.55 11.65
CA ALA A 226 -2.68 -13.36 12.14
C ALA A 226 -1.56 -13.54 11.12
N ASN A 227 -1.88 -13.73 9.84
CA ASN A 227 -0.90 -14.15 8.84
C ASN A 227 -0.44 -13.03 7.90
N TYR A 228 -1.17 -11.90 7.82
CA TYR A 228 -0.82 -10.80 6.93
C TYR A 228 -0.61 -9.49 7.68
N LEU A 229 -1.54 -9.10 8.56
CA LEU A 229 -1.48 -7.80 9.23
C LEU A 229 -0.41 -7.74 10.32
N VAL A 230 -0.45 -8.67 11.29
CA VAL A 230 0.53 -8.66 12.40
C VAL A 230 1.97 -8.78 11.89
N PRO A 231 2.28 -9.65 10.91
CA PRO A 231 3.63 -9.74 10.37
C PRO A 231 4.07 -8.51 9.56
N SER A 232 3.14 -7.73 9.00
CA SER A 232 3.47 -6.54 8.18
C SER A 232 3.73 -5.27 8.98
N ILE A 233 3.46 -5.26 10.29
CA ILE A 233 3.66 -4.09 11.14
C ILE A 233 5.15 -3.79 11.27
N GLN A 234 5.51 -2.57 10.92
CA GLN A 234 6.84 -2.01 11.04
C GLN A 234 6.77 -0.69 11.80
N LEU A 235 7.73 -0.47 12.70
CA LEU A 235 7.88 0.80 13.42
C LEU A 235 9.13 1.50 12.92
N LEU A 236 8.91 2.41 11.98
CA LEU A 236 9.95 3.16 11.31
C LEU A 236 10.35 4.38 12.16
N PRO A 237 11.64 4.74 12.22
CA PRO A 237 12.03 6.06 12.74
C PRO A 237 11.56 7.15 11.78
N ASP A 238 11.10 8.29 12.29
CA ASP A 238 10.70 9.40 11.39
C ASP A 238 11.91 10.13 10.80
N THR A 239 13.03 10.08 11.53
CA THR A 239 14.35 10.53 11.08
C THR A 239 15.04 9.40 10.33
N ASP A 240 14.65 9.23 9.07
CA ASP A 240 15.28 8.24 8.19
C ASP A 240 16.76 8.61 7.97
N SER A 241 17.68 7.78 8.46
CA SER A 241 19.13 8.00 8.33
C SER A 241 19.68 7.99 6.90
N TYR A 242 18.84 7.62 5.92
CA TYR A 242 19.20 7.42 4.52
C TYR A 242 18.45 8.37 3.56
N SER A 243 17.52 9.20 4.06
CA SER A 243 16.73 10.11 3.21
C SER A 243 16.44 11.46 3.84
N GLU A 244 16.22 12.47 3.02
CA GLU A 244 15.86 13.83 3.43
C GLU A 244 14.58 14.31 2.73
N SER A 245 13.85 15.19 3.40
CA SER A 245 12.60 15.75 2.89
C SER A 245 12.85 16.92 1.93
N LYS A 246 12.04 16.99 0.88
CA LYS A 246 11.93 18.09 -0.08
C LYS A 246 10.49 18.57 -0.16
N GLU A 247 10.32 19.80 -0.61
CA GLU A 247 9.02 20.41 -0.89
C GLU A 247 8.99 20.84 -2.35
N LEU A 248 7.89 20.55 -3.05
CA LEU A 248 7.63 21.04 -4.39
C LEU A 248 6.17 21.45 -4.49
N TYR A 249 5.92 22.75 -4.67
CA TYR A 249 4.58 23.31 -4.78
C TYR A 249 3.61 22.91 -3.64
N GLY A 250 4.09 22.71 -2.41
CA GLY A 250 3.26 22.32 -1.25
C GLY A 250 3.03 20.80 -1.10
N PHE A 251 3.56 19.99 -2.02
CA PHE A 251 3.77 18.57 -1.77
C PHE A 251 5.11 18.37 -1.07
N THR A 252 5.16 17.44 -0.12
CA THR A 252 6.41 17.00 0.50
C THR A 252 6.71 15.56 0.11
N TYR A 253 7.98 15.24 -0.12
CA TYR A 253 8.46 13.92 -0.50
C TYR A 253 9.89 13.73 0.01
N LYS A 254 10.40 12.50 0.01
CA LYS A 254 11.79 12.22 0.36
C LYS A 254 12.64 11.87 -0.84
N MET A 255 13.95 12.08 -0.71
CA MET A 255 14.99 11.60 -1.62
C MET A 255 16.20 11.08 -0.83
N PRO A 256 17.09 10.25 -1.41
CA PRO A 256 18.26 9.72 -0.71
C PRO A 256 19.28 10.81 -0.33
N ILE A 257 19.79 10.76 0.90
CA ILE A 257 20.83 11.72 1.36
C ILE A 257 22.05 11.67 0.44
N GLY A 258 22.56 12.85 0.10
CA GLY A 258 23.75 12.99 -0.77
C GLY A 258 23.46 12.83 -2.26
N SER A 259 22.19 12.78 -2.67
CA SER A 259 21.83 12.82 -4.09
C SER A 259 22.25 14.13 -4.74
N HIS A 260 22.78 14.04 -5.96
CA HIS A 260 23.00 15.20 -6.82
C HIS A 260 21.65 15.68 -7.37
N GLN A 261 21.37 16.97 -7.26
CA GLN A 261 20.12 17.56 -7.76
C GLN A 261 20.35 18.32 -9.06
N GLU A 262 19.52 18.03 -10.06
CA GLU A 262 19.36 18.77 -11.31
C GLU A 262 17.92 19.27 -11.42
N ILE A 263 17.72 20.40 -12.10
CA ILE A 263 16.38 20.93 -12.41
C ILE A 263 16.27 21.03 -13.93
N GLY A 264 15.35 20.24 -14.49
CA GLY A 264 14.92 20.32 -15.87
C GLY A 264 13.58 21.05 -15.99
N TYR A 265 13.15 21.26 -17.23
CA TYR A 265 11.84 21.87 -17.54
C TYR A 265 11.15 21.05 -18.62
N ASP A 266 9.86 20.82 -18.48
CA ASP A 266 9.04 20.17 -19.51
C ASP A 266 8.67 21.14 -20.64
N ILE A 267 7.89 20.67 -21.61
CA ILE A 267 7.43 21.49 -22.75
C ILE A 267 6.53 22.66 -22.36
N ASN A 268 5.93 22.61 -21.17
CA ASN A 268 5.08 23.65 -20.60
C ASN A 268 5.87 24.56 -19.64
N ASN A 269 7.19 24.37 -19.57
CA ASN A 269 8.09 25.06 -18.64
C ASN A 269 7.79 24.76 -17.15
N ASP A 270 7.17 23.61 -16.86
CA ASP A 270 7.02 23.09 -15.51
C ASP A 270 8.34 22.43 -15.06
N GLU A 271 8.73 22.69 -13.81
CA GLU A 271 9.98 22.19 -13.22
C GLU A 271 9.95 20.68 -13.00
N ILE A 272 11.02 20.01 -13.44
CA ILE A 272 11.29 18.60 -13.17
C ILE A 272 12.53 18.53 -12.28
N HIS A 273 12.33 18.12 -11.02
CA HIS A 273 13.42 17.92 -10.07
C HIS A 273 13.97 16.51 -10.24
N VAL A 274 15.26 16.40 -10.56
CA VAL A 274 15.94 15.12 -10.75
C VAL A 274 16.99 14.93 -9.66
N TYR A 275 16.95 13.80 -8.96
CA TYR A 275 17.88 13.43 -7.90
C TYR A 275 18.60 12.14 -8.27
N LYS A 276 19.93 12.18 -8.31
CA LYS A 276 20.76 11.04 -8.74
C LYS A 276 21.76 10.63 -7.67
N THR A 277 21.87 9.32 -7.47
CA THR A 277 22.99 8.67 -6.76
C THR A 277 23.30 7.35 -7.44
N VAL A 278 24.34 6.64 -6.99
CA VAL A 278 24.76 5.38 -7.64
C VAL A 278 23.60 4.37 -7.63
N GLY A 279 23.20 3.90 -8.82
CA GLY A 279 22.12 2.92 -8.98
C GLY A 279 20.72 3.45 -8.65
N TYR A 280 20.52 4.77 -8.57
CA TYR A 280 19.22 5.38 -8.23
C TYR A 280 19.04 6.73 -8.95
N GLU A 281 17.91 6.90 -9.60
CA GLU A 281 17.47 8.14 -10.19
C GLU A 281 16.00 8.40 -9.85
N GLN A 282 15.71 9.60 -9.35
CA GLN A 282 14.37 10.02 -8.99
C GLN A 282 13.98 11.30 -9.70
N CYS A 283 12.84 11.29 -10.39
CA CYS A 283 12.28 12.44 -11.09
C CYS A 283 10.94 12.83 -10.46
N VAL A 284 10.83 14.08 -10.01
CA VAL A 284 9.64 14.61 -9.35
C VAL A 284 9.17 15.88 -10.05
N PHE A 285 7.89 15.90 -10.42
CA PHE A 285 7.24 17.06 -11.04
C PHE A 285 5.77 17.14 -10.63
N VAL A 286 5.15 18.30 -10.88
CA VAL A 286 3.74 18.55 -10.55
C VAL A 286 2.97 18.87 -11.82
N ASN A 287 2.06 17.98 -12.21
CA ASN A 287 1.16 18.20 -13.34
C ASN A 287 -0.07 19.01 -12.88
N ARG A 288 -0.35 20.12 -13.57
CA ARG A 288 -1.47 21.04 -13.27
C ARG A 288 -2.69 20.85 -14.18
N SER A 289 -2.64 19.88 -15.09
CA SER A 289 -3.77 19.54 -15.96
C SER A 289 -4.95 19.09 -15.10
N GLN A 290 -6.15 19.61 -15.35
CA GLN A 290 -7.35 19.19 -14.63
C GLN A 290 -7.62 17.71 -14.89
N LEU A 291 -7.28 16.89 -13.91
CA LEU A 291 -7.75 15.51 -13.84
C LEU A 291 -9.17 15.57 -13.28
N GLY A 292 -10.09 14.81 -13.86
CA GLY A 292 -11.51 14.84 -13.54
C GLY A 292 -11.86 14.64 -12.05
N ASP A 293 -13.16 14.54 -11.79
CA ASP A 293 -13.80 14.66 -10.46
C ASP A 293 -12.95 14.22 -9.26
N LYS A 294 -12.74 15.17 -8.34
CA LYS A 294 -11.56 15.27 -7.46
C LYS A 294 -11.53 14.19 -6.37
N SER A 295 -10.38 13.50 -6.24
CA SER A 295 -9.81 12.88 -5.03
C SER A 295 -8.93 11.66 -5.38
N MET A 296 -9.42 10.44 -5.16
CA MET A 296 -8.75 9.18 -5.52
C MET A 296 -9.00 8.75 -6.96
N ALA A 297 -10.16 9.08 -7.54
CA ALA A 297 -10.49 8.71 -8.91
C ALA A 297 -9.45 9.26 -9.90
N ALA A 298 -8.99 10.50 -9.71
CA ALA A 298 -7.90 11.10 -10.49
C ALA A 298 -6.58 10.30 -10.40
N GLN A 299 -6.21 9.83 -9.20
CA GLN A 299 -5.02 9.01 -9.00
C GLN A 299 -5.15 7.65 -9.71
N TYR A 300 -6.33 7.02 -9.66
CA TYR A 300 -6.64 5.80 -10.40
C TYR A 300 -6.61 6.00 -11.91
N THR A 301 -7.24 7.06 -12.41
CA THR A 301 -7.22 7.38 -13.84
C THR A 301 -5.79 7.53 -14.32
N LYS A 302 -4.92 8.20 -13.55
CA LYS A 302 -3.51 8.35 -13.90
C LYS A 302 -2.71 7.07 -13.75
N MET A 303 -3.00 6.24 -12.75
CA MET A 303 -2.44 4.90 -12.65
C MET A 303 -2.82 4.06 -13.87
N LEU A 304 -4.09 4.10 -14.31
CA LEU A 304 -4.56 3.41 -15.50
C LEU A 304 -3.87 3.96 -16.76
N GLU A 305 -3.83 5.28 -16.96
CA GLU A 305 -3.09 5.91 -18.07
C GLU A 305 -1.61 5.50 -18.07
N PHE A 306 -0.97 5.47 -16.89
CA PHE A 306 0.41 5.01 -16.74
C PHE A 306 0.55 3.56 -17.20
N ILE A 307 -0.31 2.66 -16.73
CA ILE A 307 -0.31 1.25 -17.13
C ILE A 307 -0.51 1.13 -18.65
N THR A 308 -1.38 1.96 -19.26
CA THR A 308 -1.57 2.02 -20.71
C THR A 308 -0.30 2.45 -21.44
N ILE A 309 0.30 3.58 -21.05
CA ILE A 309 1.40 4.20 -21.79
C ILE A 309 2.71 3.43 -21.57
N ILE A 310 2.97 2.94 -20.36
CA ILE A 310 4.27 2.39 -19.97
C ILE A 310 4.26 0.87 -19.91
N GLY A 311 3.15 0.26 -19.49
CA GLY A 311 3.00 -1.20 -19.55
C GLY A 311 3.18 -1.75 -20.97
N ILE A 312 2.64 -1.03 -21.97
CA ILE A 312 2.72 -1.41 -23.39
C ILE A 312 4.11 -1.14 -24.02
N ASN A 313 4.76 -0.06 -23.60
CA ASN A 313 6.01 0.41 -24.22
C ASN A 313 7.28 -0.15 -23.56
N LEU A 314 7.26 -0.38 -22.24
CA LEU A 314 8.40 -0.90 -21.48
C LEU A 314 8.34 -2.42 -21.23
N GLY A 315 7.27 -3.10 -21.66
CA GLY A 315 7.16 -4.56 -21.57
C GLY A 315 7.01 -5.10 -20.13
N ILE A 316 6.42 -4.31 -19.25
CA ILE A 316 6.27 -4.59 -17.81
C ILE A 316 5.27 -5.73 -17.58
N LYS A 317 5.75 -6.92 -17.22
CA LYS A 317 4.90 -8.12 -17.10
C LYS A 317 4.06 -8.15 -15.83
N ASP A 318 4.67 -7.93 -14.67
CA ASP A 318 4.03 -8.18 -13.36
C ASP A 318 4.22 -7.00 -12.39
N PRO A 319 3.62 -5.83 -12.68
CA PRO A 319 3.65 -4.70 -11.77
C PRO A 319 2.87 -5.02 -10.48
N GLN A 320 3.38 -4.52 -9.35
CA GLN A 320 2.66 -4.52 -8.08
C GLN A 320 1.97 -3.17 -7.86
N TYR A 321 0.82 -3.17 -7.20
CA TYR A 321 0.00 -1.98 -7.02
C TYR A 321 -0.35 -1.77 -5.56
N ALA A 322 -0.26 -0.53 -5.09
CA ALA A 322 -0.69 -0.16 -3.77
C ALA A 322 -1.36 1.22 -3.73
N ILE A 323 -2.29 1.38 -2.80
CA ILE A 323 -2.68 2.71 -2.31
C ILE A 323 -2.00 2.93 -0.96
N VAL A 324 -1.23 4.01 -0.87
CA VAL A 324 -0.53 4.43 0.34
C VAL A 324 -1.34 5.50 1.03
N TRP A 325 -1.80 5.25 2.25
CA TRP A 325 -2.37 6.25 3.14
C TRP A 325 -1.30 6.77 4.09
N ASN A 326 -0.76 7.94 3.81
CA ASN A 326 0.28 8.56 4.61
C ASN A 326 -0.30 9.72 5.43
N ASP A 327 -0.60 9.47 6.71
CA ASP A 327 -1.36 10.38 7.58
C ASP A 327 -2.64 10.89 6.90
N GLY A 328 -3.38 9.94 6.31
CA GLY A 328 -4.63 10.23 5.61
C GLY A 328 -4.49 10.77 4.20
N ILE A 329 -3.28 11.12 3.73
CA ILE A 329 -3.03 11.52 2.34
C ILE A 329 -2.85 10.26 1.49
N PRO A 330 -3.77 9.96 0.55
CA PRO A 330 -3.63 8.78 -0.27
C PRO A 330 -2.75 9.06 -1.50
N SER A 331 -1.96 8.06 -1.88
CA SER A 331 -1.15 8.05 -3.10
C SER A 331 -1.29 6.71 -3.81
N ALA A 332 -1.43 6.71 -5.13
CA ALA A 332 -1.29 5.49 -5.93
C ALA A 332 0.18 5.19 -6.15
N LEU A 333 0.58 3.95 -5.90
CA LEU A 333 1.95 3.44 -6.03
C LEU A 333 1.96 2.24 -6.97
N ILE A 334 2.87 2.27 -7.94
CA ILE A 334 3.13 1.20 -8.90
C ILE A 334 4.58 0.78 -8.70
N ASP A 335 4.84 -0.48 -8.38
CA ASP A 335 6.19 -1.05 -8.17
C ASP A 335 6.46 -2.14 -9.22
N VAL A 336 7.36 -1.84 -10.14
CA VAL A 336 7.89 -2.76 -11.14
C VAL A 336 9.24 -3.26 -10.64
N TYR A 337 9.22 -4.44 -10.05
CA TYR A 337 10.40 -5.03 -9.46
C TYR A 337 11.10 -5.99 -10.42
N ASN A 338 12.36 -5.69 -10.70
CA ASN A 338 13.26 -6.55 -11.45
C ASN A 338 14.55 -6.75 -10.63
N PRO A 339 14.71 -7.88 -9.92
CA PRO A 339 15.90 -8.13 -9.09
C PRO A 339 17.20 -8.20 -9.91
N ASP A 340 17.08 -8.50 -11.22
CA ASP A 340 18.22 -8.72 -12.08
C ASP A 340 18.68 -7.51 -12.86
N GLY A 341 17.97 -6.39 -12.75
CA GLY A 341 18.30 -5.15 -13.46
C GLY A 341 17.52 -3.96 -12.90
N ASP A 342 17.11 -3.08 -13.81
CA ASP A 342 16.47 -1.83 -13.43
C ASP A 342 15.01 -2.09 -13.02
N SER A 343 14.68 -1.56 -11.85
CA SER A 343 13.35 -1.53 -11.25
C SER A 343 12.81 -0.09 -11.30
N LEU A 344 11.49 0.04 -11.21
CA LEU A 344 10.81 1.33 -11.27
C LEU A 344 9.69 1.39 -10.24
N ILE A 345 9.66 2.44 -9.43
CA ILE A 345 8.49 2.81 -8.63
C ILE A 345 7.94 4.13 -9.12
N VAL A 346 6.61 4.21 -9.26
CA VAL A 346 5.92 5.46 -9.60
C VAL A 346 4.85 5.75 -8.56
N VAL A 347 4.84 6.99 -8.06
CA VAL A 347 3.91 7.48 -7.06
C VAL A 347 3.15 8.68 -7.58
N LEU A 348 1.84 8.66 -7.40
CA LEU A 348 0.89 9.67 -7.87
C LEU A 348 0.08 10.16 -6.68
N THR A 349 0.13 11.47 -6.40
CA THR A 349 -0.59 12.08 -5.28
C THR A 349 -1.31 13.33 -5.75
N TYR A 350 -2.61 13.41 -5.47
CA TYR A 350 -3.47 14.49 -5.95
C TYR A 350 -3.94 15.39 -4.79
N ASP A 351 -3.82 16.71 -4.96
CA ASP A 351 -4.16 17.69 -3.93
C ASP A 351 -5.47 18.43 -4.14
N ASP A 352 -6.29 18.00 -5.12
CA ASP A 352 -7.56 18.60 -5.59
C ASP A 352 -7.44 19.44 -6.86
N ASN A 353 -6.25 19.91 -7.23
CA ASN A 353 -6.06 20.69 -8.47
C ASN A 353 -4.82 20.26 -9.25
N ARG A 354 -3.87 19.62 -8.58
CA ARG A 354 -2.55 19.27 -9.09
C ARG A 354 -2.21 17.85 -8.71
N MET A 355 -1.39 17.21 -9.53
CA MET A 355 -0.87 15.88 -9.23
C MET A 355 0.64 15.92 -9.16
N LEU A 356 1.20 15.56 -8.00
CA LEU A 356 2.61 15.20 -7.93
C LEU A 356 2.82 13.83 -8.55
N VAL A 357 3.84 13.75 -9.39
CA VAL A 357 4.29 12.52 -10.03
C VAL A 357 5.75 12.33 -9.63
N ASN A 358 6.04 11.18 -9.01
CA ASN A 358 7.37 10.82 -8.52
C ASN A 358 7.78 9.47 -9.12
N TRP A 359 8.82 9.49 -9.95
CA TRP A 359 9.40 8.31 -10.58
C TRP A 359 10.71 7.99 -9.89
N ILE A 360 10.92 6.72 -9.56
CA ILE A 360 12.13 6.23 -8.91
C ILE A 360 12.61 5.02 -9.69
N ALA A 361 13.63 5.21 -10.51
CA ALA A 361 14.35 4.14 -11.18
C ALA A 361 15.54 3.71 -10.32
N TYR A 362 15.72 2.40 -10.12
CA TYR A 362 16.79 1.90 -9.27
C TYR A 362 17.29 0.52 -9.69
N ASN A 363 18.53 0.20 -9.34
CA ASN A 363 19.12 -1.11 -9.55
C ASN A 363 19.78 -1.59 -8.25
N LEU A 364 19.26 -2.68 -7.67
CA LEU A 364 19.75 -3.20 -6.39
C LEU A 364 21.18 -3.75 -6.44
N LYS A 365 21.74 -3.99 -7.63
CA LYS A 365 23.14 -4.40 -7.80
C LYS A 365 24.11 -3.22 -7.64
N ASP A 366 23.62 -2.01 -7.86
CA ASP A 366 24.44 -0.80 -7.90
C ASP A 366 24.19 0.14 -6.70
N THR A 367 22.93 0.24 -6.24
CA THR A 367 22.57 1.13 -5.14
C THR A 367 22.97 0.57 -3.76
N LYS A 368 23.24 1.48 -2.82
CA LYS A 368 23.48 1.14 -1.42
C LYS A 368 22.19 1.00 -0.60
N LEU A 369 21.07 1.46 -1.14
CA LEU A 369 19.77 1.36 -0.49
C LEU A 369 19.19 -0.04 -0.69
N SER A 370 18.61 -0.57 0.37
CA SER A 370 17.74 -1.74 0.28
C SER A 370 16.44 -1.39 -0.45
N ARG A 371 15.77 -2.42 -0.97
CA ARG A 371 14.44 -2.26 -1.59
C ARG A 371 13.42 -1.64 -0.64
N ASP A 372 13.48 -2.01 0.64
CA ASP A 372 12.56 -1.50 1.66
C ASP A 372 12.80 0.00 1.91
N GLU A 373 14.06 0.44 1.99
CA GLU A 373 14.39 1.88 2.12
C GLU A 373 13.89 2.69 0.92
N ILE A 374 14.05 2.17 -0.30
CA ILE A 374 13.54 2.81 -1.52
C ILE A 374 12.01 2.91 -1.49
N ARG A 375 11.30 1.86 -1.04
CA ARG A 375 9.85 1.89 -0.86
C ARG A 375 9.42 2.90 0.20
N TYR A 376 10.12 2.99 1.32
CA TYR A 376 9.79 3.97 2.36
C TYR A 376 9.98 5.42 1.88
N ILE A 377 10.97 5.67 1.01
CA ILE A 377 11.12 6.94 0.29
C ILE A 377 9.92 7.20 -0.61
N ALA A 378 9.53 6.22 -1.44
CA ALA A 378 8.40 6.35 -2.35
C ALA A 378 7.08 6.64 -1.61
N GLU A 379 6.83 5.95 -0.50
CA GLU A 379 5.63 6.05 0.32
C GLU A 379 5.57 7.31 1.19
N SER A 380 6.58 8.20 1.12
CA SER A 380 6.71 9.35 2.02
C SER A 380 5.91 10.58 1.60
N VAL A 381 5.28 10.56 0.43
CA VAL A 381 4.60 11.73 -0.13
C VAL A 381 3.47 12.21 0.77
N LYS A 382 3.41 13.51 1.05
CA LYS A 382 2.30 14.20 1.75
C LYS A 382 1.96 15.52 1.07
N ILE A 383 0.86 16.12 1.52
CA ILE A 383 0.43 17.47 1.14
C ILE A 383 0.47 18.34 2.40
N LYS A 384 1.12 19.50 2.32
CA LYS A 384 1.21 20.45 3.42
C LYS A 384 -0.18 20.98 3.79
N ASP A 385 -0.41 21.19 5.09
CA ASP A 385 -1.62 21.83 5.64
C ASP A 385 -2.97 21.10 5.37
N LYS A 386 -2.96 19.88 4.80
CA LYS A 386 -4.17 19.10 4.54
C LYS A 386 -4.43 18.13 5.71
N VAL A 387 -5.10 18.61 6.75
CA VAL A 387 -5.35 17.86 8.01
C VAL A 387 -6.64 17.02 7.97
N SER A 388 -7.49 17.20 6.95
CA SER A 388 -8.75 16.47 6.85
C SER A 388 -9.05 16.08 5.40
N LEU A 389 -9.08 14.78 5.15
CA LEU A 389 -9.64 14.21 3.93
C LEU A 389 -10.88 13.41 4.32
N THR A 390 -12.04 14.04 4.16
CA THR A 390 -13.34 13.38 4.24
C THR A 390 -13.69 12.77 2.88
N ASN A 391 -14.00 11.48 2.87
CA ASN A 391 -14.65 10.76 1.77
C ASN A 391 -14.03 10.96 0.38
N GLN A 392 -12.91 10.28 0.14
CA GLN A 392 -12.45 10.07 -1.24
C GLN A 392 -13.18 8.85 -1.80
N LYS A 393 -14.10 9.08 -2.76
CA LYS A 393 -14.82 8.00 -3.43
C LYS A 393 -13.99 7.47 -4.59
N ILE A 394 -13.62 6.19 -4.55
CA ILE A 394 -13.10 5.49 -5.72
C ILE A 394 -14.29 4.88 -6.45
N GLN A 395 -14.53 5.34 -7.68
CA GLN A 395 -15.24 4.53 -8.66
C GLN A 395 -14.22 4.14 -9.73
N PRO A 396 -14.02 2.84 -9.99
CA PRO A 396 -13.35 2.43 -11.22
C PRO A 396 -14.12 3.04 -12.40
N LEU A 397 -13.41 3.42 -13.47
CA LEU A 397 -14.06 3.65 -14.75
C LEU A 397 -14.88 2.39 -15.11
N SER A 398 -16.07 2.56 -15.66
CA SER A 398 -16.95 1.43 -16.03
C SER A 398 -16.19 0.41 -16.88
N GLU A 399 -16.59 -0.86 -16.84
CA GLU A 399 -15.97 -1.92 -17.65
C GLU A 399 -15.87 -1.53 -19.14
N GLU A 400 -16.79 -0.70 -19.63
CA GLU A 400 -16.76 -0.15 -20.99
C GLU A 400 -15.45 0.60 -21.31
N PHE A 401 -14.83 1.29 -20.35
CA PHE A 401 -13.52 1.94 -20.52
C PHE A 401 -12.34 0.96 -20.43
N LEU A 402 -12.54 -0.24 -19.86
CA LEU A 402 -11.54 -1.31 -19.79
C LEU A 402 -11.64 -2.29 -20.98
N ILE A 403 -12.49 -1.98 -21.97
CA ILE A 403 -12.76 -2.80 -23.15
C ILE A 403 -12.15 -2.17 -24.43
N PHE A 404 -11.68 -0.93 -24.37
CA PHE A 404 -11.04 -0.23 -25.49
C PHE A 404 -9.52 -0.12 -25.33
#